data_AF-A0A6J6TXK2-F1
#
_entry.id   AF-A0A6J6TXK2-F1
#
_cell.length_a   1.000
_cell.length_b   1.000
_cell.length_c   1.000
_cell.angle_alpha   90.00
_cell.angle_beta   90.00
_cell.angle_gamma   90.00
#
_symmetry.space_group_name_H-M   'P 1'
#
loop_
_entity.id
_entity.type
_entity.pdbx_description
1 polymer ?
#
loop_
_entity_poly.entity_id
_entity_poly.type
_entity_poly.pdbx_seq_one_letter_code
_entity_poly.pdbx_strand_id
1 'polypeptide(L)' 'MKKVTSWAAIVAVPTLITGYYGMNVPYPGSGQQWGALTAVGLVVVLSAFLYVLFRRREWL' A
#
# COMPACT_ATOMS: atom_id res chain seq x y z
N MET A 1 -4.75 3.82 21.77
CA MET A 1 -5.50 3.92 20.50
C MET A 1 -4.61 4.21 19.29
N LYS A 2 -3.64 5.15 19.37
CA LYS A 2 -2.74 5.55 18.26
C LYS A 2 -1.99 4.39 17.57
N LYS A 3 -1.59 3.37 18.33
CA LYS A 3 -0.87 2.19 17.83
C LYS A 3 -1.74 1.28 16.96
N VAL A 4 -2.96 0.99 17.39
CA VAL A 4 -3.91 0.17 16.62
C VAL A 4 -4.30 0.86 15.32
N THR A 5 -4.60 2.16 15.36
CA THR A 5 -4.95 2.94 14.17
C THR A 5 -3.79 3.07 13.19
N SER A 6 -2.55 3.22 13.69
CA SER A 6 -1.34 3.28 12.84
C SER A 6 -1.09 1.96 12.11
N TRP A 7 -1.19 0.83 12.81
CA TRP A 7 -1.08 -0.49 12.19
C TRP A 7 -2.21 -0.77 11.20
N ALA A 8 -3.45 -0.39 11.52
CA ALA A 8 -4.58 -0.51 10.61
C ALA A 8 -4.35 0.29 9.31
N ALA A 9 -3.82 1.51 9.41
CA ALA A 9 -3.49 2.32 8.24
C ALA A 9 -2.40 1.68 7.36
N ILE A 10 -1.35 1.10 7.96
CA ILE A 10 -0.30 0.39 7.22
C ILE A 10 -0.86 -0.83 6.48
N VAL A 11 -1.78 -1.59 7.09
CA VAL A 11 -2.41 -2.77 6.47
C VAL A 11 -3.46 -2.40 5.41
N ALA A 12 -4.12 -1.24 5.55
CA ALA A 12 -5.09 -0.76 4.57
C ALA A 12 -4.45 -0.45 3.20
N VAL A 13 -3.21 0.03 3.17
CA VAL A 13 -2.47 0.36 1.94
C VAL A 13 -2.33 -0.83 0.98
N PRO A 14 -1.73 -1.98 1.36
CA PRO A 14 -1.62 -3.13 0.48
C PRO A 14 -2.99 -3.61 0.01
N THR A 15 -3.98 -3.65 0.91
CA THR A 15 -5.35 -4.08 0.61
C THR A 15 -6.00 -3.22 -0.48
N LEU A 16 -5.85 -1.89 -0.39
CA LEU A 16 -6.43 -0.97 -1.37
C LEU A 16 -5.75 -1.10 -2.74
N ILE A 17 -4.42 -1.23 -2.75
CA ILE A 17 -3.65 -1.34 -3.99
C ILE A 17 -3.92 -2.67 -4.69
N THR A 18 -3.89 -3.79 -3.95
CA THR A 18 -4.21 -5.10 -4.53
C THR A 18 -5.65 -5.18 -4.98
N GLY A 19 -6.59 -4.55 -4.24
CA GLY A 19 -7.98 -4.41 -4.66
C GLY A 19 -8.11 -3.70 -6.00
N TYR A 20 -7.44 -2.56 -6.20
CA TYR A 20 -7.47 -1.81 -7.45
C TYR A 20 -6.82 -2.58 -8.62
N TYR A 21 -5.60 -3.11 -8.42
CA TYR A 21 -4.86 -3.83 -9.47
C TYR A 21 -5.44 -5.22 -9.79
N GLY A 22 -6.26 -5.78 -8.89
CA GLY A 22 -6.96 -7.05 -9.08
C GLY A 22 -8.34 -6.93 -9.74
N MET A 23 -8.80 -5.70 -10.03
CA MET A 23 -10.07 -5.51 -10.74
C MET A 23 -9.97 -6.04 -12.17
N ASN A 24 -11.07 -6.60 -12.68
CA ASN A 24 -11.22 -6.96 -14.10
C ASN A 24 -11.46 -5.73 -15.00
N VAL A 25 -10.96 -4.56 -14.58
CA VAL A 25 -11.08 -3.30 -15.31
C VAL A 25 -9.70 -2.98 -15.88
N PRO A 26 -9.57 -2.79 -17.21
CA PRO A 26 -8.28 -2.45 -17.80
C PRO A 26 -7.78 -1.12 -17.28
N TYR A 27 -6.58 -1.14 -16.71
CA TYR A 27 -5.81 0.02 -16.28
C TYR A 27 -4.50 0.08 -17.09
N PRO A 28 -3.82 1.23 -17.13
CA PRO A 28 -2.50 1.30 -17.77
C PRO A 28 -1.55 0.26 -17.18
N GLY A 29 -1.17 -0.76 -17.97
CA GLY A 29 -0.29 -1.85 -17.53
C GLY A 29 -1.00 -3.14 -17.14
N SER A 30 -2.33 -3.21 -17.25
CA SER A 30 -3.07 -4.46 -17.05
C SER A 30 -2.60 -5.53 -18.03
N GLY A 31 -2.27 -6.73 -17.53
CA GLY A 31 -1.75 -7.85 -18.32
C GLY A 31 -0.28 -7.74 -18.71
N GLN A 32 0.43 -6.69 -18.29
CA GLN A 32 1.86 -6.50 -18.54
C GLN A 32 2.66 -6.65 -17.25
N GLN A 33 3.89 -7.16 -17.35
CA GLN A 33 4.75 -7.39 -16.18
C GLN A 33 5.04 -6.12 -15.38
N TRP A 34 5.14 -4.97 -16.06
CA TRP A 34 5.38 -3.70 -15.39
C TRP A 34 4.21 -3.25 -14.51
N GLY A 35 2.97 -3.62 -14.82
CA GLY A 35 1.81 -3.33 -13.97
C GLY A 35 1.90 -4.04 -12.61
N ALA A 36 2.41 -5.28 -12.59
CA ALA A 36 2.69 -5.98 -11.34
C ALA A 36 3.84 -5.32 -10.55
N LEU A 37 4.90 -4.88 -11.24
CA LEU A 37 6.02 -4.19 -10.62
C LEU A 37 5.60 -2.84 -10.02
N THR A 38 4.74 -2.07 -10.69
CA THR A 38 4.22 -0.80 -10.16
C THR A 38 3.34 -1.02 -8.95
N ALA A 39 2.49 -2.06 -8.95
CA ALA A 39 1.67 -2.42 -7.79
C ALA A 39 2.53 -2.73 -6.56
N VAL A 40 3.51 -3.63 -6.72
CA VAL A 40 4.43 -4.02 -5.64
C VAL A 40 5.24 -2.81 -5.16
N GLY A 41 5.75 -1.99 -6.09
CA GLY A 41 6.47 -0.76 -5.77
C GLY A 41 5.63 0.19 -4.94
N LEU A 42 4.38 0.43 -5.33
CA LEU A 42 3.45 1.29 -4.58
C LEU A 42 3.17 0.75 -3.17
N VAL A 43 2.93 -0.57 -3.05
CA VAL A 43 2.69 -1.20 -1.74
C VAL A 43 3.87 -0.98 -0.81
N VAL A 44 5.09 -1.29 -1.27
CA VAL A 44 6.30 -1.18 -0.46
C VAL A 44 6.58 0.27 -0.08
N VAL A 45 6.53 1.18 -1.05
CA VAL A 45 6.84 2.60 -0.83
C VAL A 45 5.85 3.24 0.13
N LEU A 46 4.54 3.06 -0.08
CA LEU A 46 3.52 3.69 0.76
C LEU A 46 3.46 3.08 2.16
N SER A 47 3.59 1.75 2.27
CA SER A 47 3.63 1.08 3.58
C SER A 47 4.86 1.50 4.39
N ALA A 48 6.04 1.56 3.75
CA ALA A 48 7.27 2.02 4.39
C ALA A 48 7.18 3.51 4.78
N PHE A 49 6.60 4.35 3.91
CA PHE A 49 6.38 5.76 4.21
C PHE A 49 5.50 5.95 5.45
N LEU A 50 4.35 5.26 5.52
CA LEU A 50 3.48 5.31 6.69
C LEU A 50 4.17 4.74 7.94
N TYR A 51 4.92 3.66 7.81
CA TYR A 51 5.69 3.09 8.91
C TYR A 51 6.69 4.10 9.48
N VAL A 52 7.49 4.74 8.62
CA VAL A 52 8.46 5.76 9.03
C VAL A 52 7.76 6.97 9.65
N LEU A 53 6.65 7.42 9.06
CA LEU A 53 5.88 8.55 9.56
C LEU A 53 5.33 8.28 10.96
N PHE A 54 4.68 7.14 11.18
CA PHE A 54 4.12 6.79 12.49
C PHE A 54 5.22 6.48 13.51
N ARG A 55 6.34 5.89 13.09
CA ARG A 55 7.50 5.64 13.97
C ARG A 55 8.13 6.94 14.45
N ARG A 56 8.28 7.94 13.57
CA ARG A 56 8.78 9.28 13.93
C ARG A 56 7.87 10.04 14.88
N ARG A 57 6.58 9.70 14.91
CA ARG A 57 5.59 10.32 15.79
C ARG A 57 5.40 9.58 17.12
N GLU A 58 6.15 8.50 17.34
CA GLU A 58 6.00 7.58 18.49
C GLU A 58 4.57 7.01 18.59
N TRP A 59 3.93 6.79 17.44
CA TRP A 59 2.58 6.23 17.38
C TRP A 59 2.58 4.70 17.24
N LEU A 60 3.74 4.08 16.97
CA LEU A 60 3.91 2.65 16.73
C LEU A 60 4.33 1.83 17.95
#